data_AF-A0A3D3PNV5-F1
#
_entry.id   AF-A0A3D3PNV5-F1
#
_cell.length_a   1.000
_cell.length_b   1.000
_cell.length_c   1.000
_cell.angle_alpha   90.00
_cell.angle_beta   90.00
_cell.angle_gamma   90.00
#
_symmetry.space_group_name_H-M   'P 1'
#
loop_
_entity.id
_entity.type
_entity.pdbx_description
1 polymer ?
#
loop_
_entity_poly.entity_id
_entity_poly.type
_entity_poly.pdbx_seq_one_letter_code
_entity_poly.pdbx_strand_id
1 'polypeptide(L)'
;FARLNVTYVITSKRKLRQLVDEGIVDGWDDPRMPTIVGMRRRGFTPEAIQLFCERSGVTKSDGWIDMSSLEGCLREDLDPKAPRATAVLRPLKLIIDNFPDNLATECTSPIHPHHPERGHRTFPITKELWIEQDDFMEVPSKSYFRLFPGNKVRLRYGYVVECTGCDKDADGKVIA
;
A
#
# COMPACT_ATOMS: atom_id res chain seq x y z
N PHE A 1 -8.05 -36.31 0.77
CA PHE A 1 -6.93 -35.36 0.80
C PHE A 1 -7.00 -34.61 2.12
N ALA A 2 -5.87 -34.16 2.65
CA ALA A 2 -5.82 -33.38 3.88
C ALA A 2 -6.53 -32.03 3.71
N ARG A 3 -7.03 -31.47 4.81
CA ARG A 3 -7.68 -30.15 4.79
C ARG A 3 -6.63 -29.06 4.61
N LEU A 4 -6.97 -28.02 3.84
CA LEU A 4 -6.18 -26.80 3.79
C LEU A 4 -6.24 -26.07 5.14
N ASN A 5 -5.12 -26.05 5.87
CA ASN A 5 -4.96 -25.28 7.09
C ASN A 5 -3.93 -24.18 6.86
N VAL A 6 -4.35 -22.93 7.03
CA VAL A 6 -3.49 -21.75 6.90
C VAL A 6 -3.29 -21.13 8.28
N THR A 7 -2.05 -20.78 8.62
CA THR A 7 -1.75 -20.09 9.89
C THR A 7 -2.53 -18.78 9.98
N TYR A 8 -2.91 -18.36 11.19
CA TYR A 8 -3.72 -17.16 11.47
C TYR A 8 -5.14 -17.14 10.85
N VAL A 9 -5.57 -18.21 10.20
CA VAL A 9 -6.89 -18.30 9.56
C VAL A 9 -7.79 -19.28 10.30
N ILE A 10 -8.99 -18.82 10.66
CA ILE A 10 -10.02 -19.67 11.27
C ILE A 10 -11.00 -20.12 10.17
N THR A 11 -11.10 -21.43 9.94
CA THR A 11 -12.02 -22.00 8.94
C THR A 11 -13.24 -22.69 9.54
N SER A 12 -13.41 -22.63 10.87
CA SER A 12 -14.58 -23.20 11.55
C SER A 12 -15.80 -22.30 11.39
N LYS A 13 -16.87 -22.80 10.74
CA LYS A 13 -18.12 -22.06 10.53
C LYS A 13 -18.72 -21.52 11.83
N ARG A 14 -18.63 -22.27 12.94
CA ARG A 14 -19.12 -21.85 14.26
C ARG A 14 -18.37 -20.62 14.77
N LYS A 15 -17.03 -20.64 14.69
CA LYS A 15 -16.20 -19.52 15.12
C LYS A 15 -16.36 -18.30 14.21
N LEU A 16 -16.44 -18.51 12.90
CA LEU A 16 -16.69 -17.43 11.94
C LEU A 16 -18.05 -16.76 12.16
N ARG A 17 -19.09 -17.56 12.46
CA ARG A 17 -20.40 -17.02 12.84
C ARG A 17 -20.31 -16.19 14.11
N GLN A 18 -19.60 -16.66 15.13
CA GLN A 18 -19.40 -15.91 16.37
C GLN A 18 -18.79 -14.52 16.12
N LEU A 19 -17.81 -14.40 15.22
CA LEU A 19 -17.23 -13.09 14.87
C LEU A 19 -18.26 -12.12 14.27
N VAL A 20 -19.20 -12.64 13.48
CA VAL A 20 -20.28 -11.86 12.87
C VAL A 20 -21.34 -11.49 13.90
N ASP A 21 -21.79 -12.46 14.69
CA ASP A 21 -22.86 -12.28 15.69
C ASP A 21 -22.42 -11.32 16.81
N GLU A 22 -21.14 -11.34 17.19
CA GLU A 22 -20.55 -10.43 18.20
C GLU A 22 -20.11 -9.08 17.61
N GLY A 23 -20.29 -8.83 16.31
CA GLY A 23 -19.95 -7.56 15.66
C GLY A 23 -18.45 -7.25 15.60
N ILE A 24 -17.59 -8.27 15.71
CA ILE A 24 -16.13 -8.12 15.59
C ILE A 24 -15.74 -7.81 14.12
N VAL A 25 -16.55 -8.32 13.18
CA VAL A 25 -16.47 -8.05 11.74
C VAL A 25 -17.79 -7.50 11.21
N ASP A 26 -17.74 -6.78 10.09
CA ASP A 26 -18.91 -6.14 9.49
C ASP A 26 -19.92 -7.15 8.93
N GLY A 27 -19.47 -8.37 8.63
CA GLY A 27 -20.28 -9.42 8.03
C GLY A 27 -19.44 -10.55 7.44
N TRP A 28 -20.10 -11.44 6.69
CA TRP A 28 -19.43 -12.57 6.02
C TRP A 28 -18.51 -12.15 4.88
N ASP A 29 -18.71 -10.96 4.33
CA ASP A 29 -17.92 -10.37 3.24
C ASP A 29 -16.87 -9.37 3.75
N ASP A 30 -16.70 -9.21 5.07
CA ASP A 30 -15.66 -8.35 5.64
C ASP A 30 -14.27 -8.73 5.08
N PRO A 31 -13.44 -7.77 4.65
CA PRO A 31 -12.10 -8.05 4.10
C PRO A 31 -11.19 -8.89 5.02
N ARG A 32 -11.41 -8.87 6.33
CA ARG A 32 -10.66 -9.65 7.33
C ARG A 32 -11.12 -11.12 7.39
N MET A 33 -12.29 -11.44 6.84
CA MET A 33 -12.84 -12.79 6.85
C MET A 33 -12.16 -13.69 5.80
N PRO A 34 -11.86 -14.96 6.12
CA PRO A 34 -11.25 -15.91 5.20
C PRO A 34 -12.27 -16.58 4.26
N THR A 35 -13.44 -15.96 4.10
CA THR A 35 -14.46 -16.40 3.15
C THR A 35 -14.05 -15.96 1.75
N ILE A 36 -14.49 -16.69 0.72
CA ILE A 36 -14.21 -16.30 -0.67
C ILE A 36 -14.77 -14.90 -0.97
N VAL A 37 -15.94 -14.56 -0.42
CA VAL A 37 -16.53 -13.22 -0.58
C VAL A 37 -15.73 -12.13 0.13
N GLY A 38 -15.21 -12.39 1.34
CA GLY A 38 -14.35 -11.46 2.08
C GLY A 38 -13.00 -11.26 1.41
N MET A 39 -12.36 -12.35 0.96
CA MET A 39 -11.13 -12.30 0.18
C MET A 39 -11.31 -11.51 -1.12
N ARG A 40 -12.42 -11.72 -1.83
CA ARG A 40 -12.75 -10.95 -3.04
C ARG A 40 -12.90 -9.45 -2.72
N ARG A 41 -13.62 -9.09 -1.65
CA ARG A 41 -13.76 -7.67 -1.22
C ARG A 41 -12.42 -7.06 -0.79
N ARG A 42 -11.53 -7.85 -0.19
CA ARG A 42 -10.16 -7.46 0.16
C ARG A 42 -9.27 -7.19 -1.07
N GLY A 43 -9.64 -7.70 -2.25
CA GLY A 43 -8.90 -7.53 -3.49
C GLY A 43 -8.08 -8.75 -3.91
N PHE A 44 -8.34 -9.94 -3.35
CA PHE A 44 -7.78 -11.17 -3.91
C PHE A 44 -8.35 -11.44 -5.30
N THR A 45 -7.47 -11.78 -6.24
CA THR A 45 -7.85 -12.23 -7.57
C THR A 45 -8.15 -13.73 -7.57
N PRO A 46 -9.03 -14.22 -8.48
CA PRO A 46 -9.22 -15.65 -8.66
C PRO A 46 -7.92 -16.38 -8.99
N GLU A 47 -7.06 -15.78 -9.82
CA GLU A 47 -5.79 -16.37 -10.26
C GLU A 47 -4.82 -16.54 -9.08
N ALA A 48 -4.74 -15.57 -8.16
CA ALA A 48 -3.91 -15.70 -6.97
C ALA A 48 -4.33 -16.86 -6.06
N ILE A 49 -5.65 -17.08 -5.91
CA ILE A 49 -6.20 -18.19 -5.10
C ILE A 49 -5.93 -19.53 -5.80
N GLN A 50 -6.08 -19.59 -7.13
CA GLN A 50 -5.76 -20.79 -7.91
C GLN A 50 -4.27 -21.14 -7.81
N LEU A 51 -3.39 -20.16 -8.01
CA LEU A 51 -1.95 -20.31 -7.88
C LEU A 51 -1.56 -20.81 -6.47
N PHE A 52 -2.20 -20.28 -5.43
CA PHE A 52 -2.00 -20.75 -4.06
C PHE A 52 -2.42 -22.21 -3.89
N CYS A 53 -3.58 -22.61 -4.42
CA CYS A 53 -4.05 -23.99 -4.38
C CYS A 53 -3.11 -24.95 -5.14
N GLU A 54 -2.62 -24.54 -6.32
CA GLU A 54 -1.66 -25.31 -7.12
C GLU A 54 -0.35 -25.54 -6.36
N ARG A 55 0.20 -24.48 -5.75
CA ARG A 55 1.45 -24.55 -4.96
C ARG A 55 1.31 -25.33 -3.67
N SER A 56 0.15 -25.24 -3.02
CA SER A 56 -0.14 -26.00 -1.81
C SER A 56 -0.16 -27.51 -2.07
N GLY A 57 -0.49 -27.90 -3.31
CA GLY A 57 -0.57 -29.29 -3.73
C GLY A 57 -1.69 -30.06 -3.01
N VAL A 58 -1.78 -31.36 -3.31
CA VAL A 58 -2.75 -32.25 -2.67
C VAL A 58 -2.01 -33.41 -2.03
N THR A 59 -2.05 -33.49 -0.71
CA THR A 59 -1.40 -34.54 0.08
C THR A 59 -2.42 -35.27 0.95
N LYS A 60 -2.02 -36.43 1.50
CA LYS A 60 -2.80 -37.16 2.52
C LYS A 60 -2.39 -36.79 3.95
N SER A 61 -1.26 -36.10 4.11
CA SER A 61 -0.71 -35.71 5.41
C SER A 61 -1.22 -34.32 5.79
N ASP A 62 -1.65 -34.17 7.04
CA ASP A 62 -2.02 -32.85 7.55
C ASP A 62 -0.78 -31.96 7.70
N GLY A 63 -0.97 -30.68 7.41
CA GLY A 63 0.08 -29.67 7.51
C GLY A 63 -0.52 -28.28 7.64
N TRP A 64 0.29 -27.35 8.12
CA TRP A 64 -0.03 -25.93 8.18
C TRP A 64 0.77 -25.20 7.11
N ILE A 65 0.09 -24.37 6.33
CA ILE A 65 0.70 -23.49 5.34
C ILE A 65 0.74 -22.09 5.94
N ASP A 66 1.87 -21.41 5.81
CA ASP A 66 1.97 -20.07 6.35
C ASP A 66 1.14 -19.06 5.53
N MET A 67 0.51 -18.10 6.21
CA MET A 67 -0.27 -17.04 5.55
C MET A 67 0.55 -16.25 4.52
N SER A 68 1.86 -16.11 4.73
CA SER A 68 2.75 -15.43 3.79
C SER A 68 2.76 -16.08 2.40
N SER A 69 2.50 -17.39 2.29
CA SER A 69 2.39 -18.10 1.01
C SER A 69 1.17 -17.63 0.21
N LEU A 70 0.02 -17.44 0.88
CA LEU A 70 -1.19 -16.93 0.24
C LEU A 70 -1.02 -15.48 -0.19
N GLU A 71 -0.45 -14.63 0.67
CA GLU A 71 -0.15 -13.23 0.33
C GLU A 71 0.90 -13.13 -0.78
N GLY A 72 1.87 -14.03 -0.81
CA GLY A 72 2.88 -14.13 -1.85
C GLY A 72 2.26 -14.37 -3.22
N CYS A 73 1.30 -15.30 -3.31
CA CYS A 73 0.58 -15.57 -4.56
C CYS A 73 -0.22 -14.35 -5.03
N LEU A 74 -0.81 -13.58 -4.12
CA LEU A 74 -1.49 -12.32 -4.47
C LEU A 74 -0.52 -11.25 -4.98
N ARG A 75 0.63 -11.06 -4.31
CA ARG A 75 1.65 -10.10 -4.76
C ARG A 75 2.17 -10.45 -6.15
N GLU A 76 2.45 -11.72 -6.39
CA GLU A 76 2.92 -12.22 -7.68
C GLU A 76 1.90 -12.04 -8.80
N ASP A 77 0.62 -12.24 -8.49
CA ASP A 77 -0.46 -12.04 -9.46
C ASP A 77 -0.70 -10.56 -9.79
N LEU A 78 -0.67 -9.70 -8.77
CA LEU A 78 -0.94 -8.27 -8.92
C LEU A 78 0.25 -7.50 -9.48
N ASP A 79 1.50 -7.91 -9.22
CA ASP A 79 2.68 -7.17 -9.66
C ASP A 79 2.69 -6.92 -11.18
N PRO A 80 2.46 -7.89 -12.09
CA PRO A 80 2.40 -7.60 -13.53
C PRO A 80 1.08 -6.94 -13.96
N LYS A 81 0.01 -7.02 -13.17
CA LYS A 81 -1.34 -6.60 -13.58
C LYS A 81 -1.71 -5.18 -13.14
N ALA A 82 -1.41 -4.81 -11.91
CA ALA A 82 -1.95 -3.61 -11.28
C ALA A 82 -1.33 -2.32 -11.85
N PRO A 83 -2.10 -1.26 -12.14
CA PRO A 83 -1.52 0.05 -12.45
C PRO A 83 -0.83 0.64 -11.20
N ARG A 84 0.27 1.36 -11.40
CA ARG A 84 0.99 2.05 -10.32
C ARG A 84 0.35 3.40 -10.08
N ALA A 85 -0.03 3.65 -8.84
CA ALA A 85 -0.52 4.93 -8.37
C ALA A 85 0.34 5.48 -7.23
N THR A 86 0.16 6.77 -6.95
CA THR A 86 0.73 7.43 -5.76
C THR A 86 -0.45 7.80 -4.88
N ALA A 87 -0.40 7.40 -3.62
CA ALA A 87 -1.36 7.80 -2.61
C ALA A 87 -0.57 8.18 -1.36
N VAL A 88 -1.03 9.21 -0.66
CA VAL A 88 -0.49 9.66 0.62
C VAL A 88 -1.50 9.30 1.68
N LEU A 89 -1.12 8.50 2.66
CA LEU A 89 -2.05 7.97 3.67
C LEU A 89 -2.12 8.87 4.89
N ARG A 90 -0.97 9.40 5.33
CA ARG A 90 -0.92 10.42 6.39
C ARG A 90 -0.31 11.69 5.79
N PRO A 91 -1.17 12.61 5.31
CA PRO A 91 -0.71 13.77 4.57
C PRO A 91 0.04 14.75 5.47
N LEU A 92 1.26 15.07 5.06
CA LEU A 92 2.01 16.22 5.53
C LEU A 92 2.11 17.22 4.36
N LYS A 93 1.77 18.48 4.62
CA LYS A 93 1.82 19.52 3.59
C LYS A 93 3.28 19.75 3.22
N LEU A 94 3.55 19.93 1.93
CA LEU A 94 4.85 20.33 1.42
C LEU A 94 4.66 21.60 0.60
N ILE A 95 5.37 22.66 0.96
CA ILE A 95 5.34 23.95 0.27
C ILE A 95 6.67 24.15 -0.45
N ILE A 96 6.61 24.39 -1.76
CA ILE A 96 7.78 24.68 -2.58
C ILE A 96 7.92 26.20 -2.70
N ASP A 97 8.75 26.80 -1.85
CA ASP A 97 8.86 28.27 -1.71
C ASP A 97 9.12 29.01 -3.02
N ASN A 98 10.00 28.45 -3.86
CA ASN A 98 10.39 29.06 -5.14
C ASN A 98 9.49 28.66 -6.33
N PHE A 99 8.37 27.98 -6.08
CA PHE A 99 7.41 27.62 -7.14
C PHE A 99 6.38 28.74 -7.32
N PRO A 100 6.05 29.16 -8.56
CA PRO A 100 5.11 30.24 -8.80
C PRO A 100 3.70 29.94 -8.26
N ASP A 101 3.07 30.95 -7.69
CA ASP A 101 1.67 30.88 -7.29
C ASP A 101 0.77 30.70 -8.52
N ASN A 102 -0.23 29.80 -8.41
CA ASN A 102 -1.18 29.47 -9.48
C ASN A 102 -0.61 28.79 -10.73
N LEU A 103 0.64 28.31 -10.69
CA LEU A 103 1.19 27.44 -11.73
C LEU A 103 0.93 25.97 -11.40
N ALA A 104 0.49 25.20 -12.38
CA ALA A 104 0.46 23.75 -12.34
C ALA A 104 1.27 23.20 -13.52
N THR A 105 2.36 22.50 -13.23
CA THR A 105 3.21 21.90 -14.26
C THR A 105 2.88 20.44 -14.41
N GLU A 106 2.52 20.02 -15.62
CA GLU A 106 2.22 18.63 -15.91
C GLU A 106 3.49 17.76 -15.83
N CYS A 107 3.42 16.69 -15.06
CA CYS A 107 4.42 15.64 -14.99
C CYS A 107 3.81 14.31 -15.46
N THR A 108 4.65 13.44 -16.01
CA THR A 108 4.22 12.13 -16.52
C THR A 108 4.87 11.00 -15.75
N SER A 109 4.12 9.95 -15.47
CA SER A 109 4.66 8.68 -14.95
C SER A 109 4.14 7.50 -15.77
N PRO A 110 4.94 6.44 -15.98
CA PRO A 110 4.45 5.23 -16.60
C PRO A 110 3.32 4.63 -15.74
N ILE A 111 2.26 4.14 -16.38
CA ILE A 111 1.20 3.41 -15.66
C ILE A 111 1.79 2.15 -15.01
N HIS A 112 2.78 1.53 -15.64
CA HIS A 112 3.49 0.39 -15.11
C HIS A 112 4.94 0.37 -15.61
N PRO A 113 5.95 0.21 -14.74
CA PRO A 113 7.36 0.32 -15.12
C PRO A 113 7.83 -0.76 -16.10
N HIS A 114 7.34 -2.00 -15.96
CA HIS A 114 7.70 -3.11 -16.86
C HIS A 114 6.76 -3.30 -18.07
N HIS A 115 5.72 -2.46 -18.22
CA HIS A 115 4.70 -2.58 -19.25
C HIS A 115 4.51 -1.24 -19.98
N PRO A 116 5.51 -0.80 -20.77
CA PRO A 116 5.49 0.51 -21.46
C PRO A 116 4.32 0.65 -22.44
N GLU A 117 3.80 -0.46 -22.96
CA GLU A 117 2.63 -0.50 -23.86
C GLU A 117 1.35 0.03 -23.20
N ARG A 118 1.30 0.08 -21.86
CA ARG A 118 0.18 0.65 -21.11
C ARG A 118 0.22 2.18 -21.05
N GLY A 119 1.27 2.79 -21.58
CA GLY A 119 1.41 4.24 -21.66
C GLY A 119 1.69 4.91 -20.32
N HIS A 120 1.31 6.19 -20.25
CA HIS A 120 1.66 7.09 -19.15
C HIS A 120 0.40 7.71 -18.57
N ARG A 121 0.46 8.04 -17.27
CA ARG A 121 -0.49 8.93 -16.61
C ARG A 121 0.15 10.29 -16.39
N THR A 122 -0.64 11.35 -16.52
CA THR A 122 -0.26 12.72 -16.20
C THR A 122 -0.74 13.09 -14.81
N PHE A 123 0.02 13.94 -14.12
CA PHE A 123 -0.36 14.52 -12.84
C PHE A 123 0.29 15.90 -12.69
N PRO A 124 -0.38 16.88 -12.07
CA PRO A 124 0.18 18.21 -11.88
C PRO A 124 1.15 18.25 -10.70
N ILE A 125 2.21 19.04 -10.82
CA ILE A 125 2.98 19.56 -9.70
C ILE A 125 2.62 21.03 -9.53
N THR A 126 2.21 21.39 -8.32
CA THR A 126 1.87 22.73 -7.87
C THR A 126 2.81 23.17 -6.75
N LYS A 127 2.70 24.43 -6.33
CA LYS A 127 3.43 24.97 -5.17
C LYS A 127 3.18 24.20 -3.89
N GLU A 128 1.92 23.80 -3.67
CA GLU A 128 1.52 23.02 -2.52
C GLU A 128 1.30 21.56 -2.93
N LEU A 129 1.89 20.64 -2.18
CA LEU A 129 1.79 19.19 -2.38
C LEU A 129 1.53 18.49 -1.04
N TRP A 130 1.30 17.18 -1.13
CA TRP A 130 1.24 16.30 0.03
C TRP A 130 2.32 15.23 -0.09
N ILE A 131 3.01 14.98 1.02
CA ILE A 131 3.94 13.86 1.19
C ILE A 131 3.48 13.00 2.36
N GLU A 132 3.98 11.76 2.44
CA GLU A 132 3.74 10.93 3.60
C GLU A 132 4.46 11.51 4.82
N GLN A 133 3.77 11.57 5.96
CA GLN A 133 4.35 12.13 7.18
C GLN A 133 5.63 11.38 7.63
N ASP A 134 5.78 10.09 7.31
CA ASP A 134 7.01 9.31 7.61
C ASP A 134 8.17 9.60 6.64
N ASP A 135 7.91 10.28 5.52
CA ASP A 135 8.92 10.70 4.55
C ASP A 135 9.60 12.04 4.94
N PHE A 136 9.24 12.62 6.08
CA PHE A 136 9.94 13.74 6.70
C PHE A 136 10.45 13.42 8.12
N MET A 137 11.67 13.86 8.44
CA MET A 137 12.20 13.90 9.80
C MET A 137 12.99 15.19 10.02
N GLU A 138 12.70 15.92 11.09
CA GLU A 138 13.48 17.10 11.46
C GLU A 138 14.90 16.73 11.90
N VAL A 139 15.02 15.70 12.74
CA VAL A 139 16.30 15.13 13.18
C VAL A 139 16.42 13.73 12.57
N PRO A 140 17.28 13.53 11.56
CA PRO A 140 17.36 12.25 10.87
C PRO A 140 17.98 11.19 11.78
N SER A 141 17.40 9.99 11.75
CA SER A 141 18.04 8.81 12.33
C SER A 141 19.16 8.28 11.42
N LYS A 142 20.05 7.44 11.98
CA LYS A 142 21.09 6.77 11.18
C LYS A 142 20.42 5.95 10.06
N SER A 143 20.88 6.12 8.83
CA SER A 143 20.32 5.50 7.61
C SER A 143 18.94 6.03 7.17
N TYR A 144 18.58 7.25 7.58
CA TYR A 144 17.47 7.98 6.98
C TYR A 144 17.89 8.67 5.68
N PHE A 145 17.12 8.47 4.62
CA PHE A 145 17.43 8.93 3.25
C PHE A 145 16.30 9.74 2.61
N ARG A 146 15.22 10.01 3.37
CA ARG A 146 14.08 10.82 2.89
C ARG A 146 14.29 12.29 3.28
N LEU A 147 13.22 13.07 3.38
CA LEU A 147 13.30 14.53 3.52
C LEU A 147 13.68 14.90 4.96
N PHE A 148 14.72 15.72 5.12
CA PHE A 148 15.11 16.33 6.39
C PHE A 148 15.84 17.65 6.09
N PRO A 149 15.85 18.63 7.01
CA PRO A 149 16.47 19.93 6.76
C PRO A 149 17.91 19.81 6.22
N GLY A 150 18.17 20.44 5.07
CA GLY A 150 19.44 20.39 4.35
C GLY A 150 19.62 19.21 3.38
N ASN A 151 18.68 18.25 3.33
CA ASN A 151 18.73 17.15 2.38
C ASN A 151 17.93 17.43 1.10
N LYS A 152 18.31 16.72 0.02
CA LYS A 152 17.60 16.74 -1.27
C LYS A 152 16.98 15.38 -1.54
N VAL A 153 15.71 15.38 -1.95
CA VAL A 153 15.00 14.16 -2.35
C VAL A 153 14.27 14.38 -3.67
N ARG A 154 14.07 13.29 -4.41
CA ARG A 154 13.30 13.32 -5.66
C ARG A 154 11.85 13.00 -5.36
N LEU A 155 10.95 13.91 -5.71
CA LEU A 155 9.53 13.59 -5.83
C LEU A 155 9.36 12.57 -6.97
N ARG A 156 8.68 11.47 -6.72
CA ARG A 156 8.61 10.35 -7.68
C ARG A 156 8.00 10.83 -9.02
N TYR A 157 8.77 10.71 -10.10
CA TYR A 157 8.45 11.23 -11.45
C TYR A 157 8.27 12.76 -11.54
N GLY A 158 8.74 13.50 -10.54
CA GLY A 158 8.75 14.95 -10.49
C GLY A 158 10.16 15.52 -10.32
N TYR A 159 10.25 16.66 -9.65
CA TYR A 159 11.48 17.39 -9.41
C TYR A 159 12.27 16.88 -8.20
N VAL A 160 13.53 17.30 -8.10
CA VAL A 160 14.31 17.19 -6.86
C VAL A 160 14.02 18.44 -6.03
N VAL A 161 13.63 18.24 -4.78
CA VAL A 161 13.36 19.30 -3.81
C VAL A 161 14.39 19.27 -2.69
N GLU A 162 14.71 20.44 -2.14
CA GLU A 162 15.60 20.62 -0.99
C GLU A 162 14.76 21.03 0.21
N CYS A 163 14.96 20.37 1.35
CA CYS A 163 14.26 20.73 2.58
C CYS A 163 14.94 21.93 3.24
N THR A 164 14.26 23.07 3.28
CA THR A 164 14.77 24.29 3.93
C THR A 164 14.44 24.36 5.42
N GLY A 165 13.36 23.72 5.85
CA GLY A 165 12.90 23.71 7.24
C GLY A 165 11.55 23.01 7.37
N CYS A 166 10.83 23.33 8.45
CA CYS A 166 9.45 22.90 8.67
C CYS A 166 8.72 23.89 9.58
N ASP A 167 7.40 23.99 9.41
CA ASP A 167 6.52 24.75 10.28
C ASP A 167 5.89 23.84 11.34
N LYS A 168 5.75 24.37 12.56
CA LYS A 168 5.16 23.64 13.68
C LYS A 168 3.96 24.39 14.24
N ASP A 169 2.99 23.64 14.74
CA ASP A 169 1.89 24.19 15.52
C ASP A 169 2.32 24.49 16.99
N ALA A 170 1.37 24.97 17.79
CA ALA A 170 1.59 25.32 19.19
C ALA A 170 2.00 24.12 20.07
N ASP A 171 1.65 22.90 19.66
CA ASP A 171 1.98 21.66 20.35
C ASP A 171 3.33 21.07 19.86
N GLY A 172 4.00 21.76 18.93
CA GLY A 172 5.29 21.36 18.36
C GLY A 172 5.17 20.29 17.28
N LYS A 173 3.96 19.99 16.78
CA LYS A 173 3.75 19.05 15.70
C LYS A 173 4.01 19.73 14.36
N VAL A 174 4.73 19.03 13.48
CA VAL A 174 5.04 19.49 12.13
C VAL A 174 3.77 19.53 11.28
N ILE A 175 3.50 20.66 10.64
CA ILE A 175 2.31 20.91 9.81
C ILE A 175 2.63 21.21 8.34
N ALA A 176 3.84 21.69 8.02
CA ALA A 176 4.32 21.94 6.67
C ALA A 176 5.86 21.86 6.59
#